data_AF-A0A0G4B1X0-F1
#
_entry.id   AF-A0A0G4B1X0-F1
#
_cell.length_a   1.000
_cell.length_b   1.000
_cell.length_c   1.000
_cell.angle_alpha   90.00
_cell.angle_beta   90.00
_cell.angle_gamma   90.00
#
_symmetry.space_group_name_H-M   'P 1'
#
loop_
_entity.id
_entity.type
_entity.pdbx_description
1 polymer ?
#
loop_
_entity_poly.entity_id
_entity_poly.type
_entity_poly.pdbx_seq_one_letter_code
_entity_poly.pdbx_strand_id
1 'polypeptide(L)'
;MADDQKQITSSDDLALDALSQASQEADGDEEISKSNELAETLTSLSNLIEKHARELTRIDGELKEKRQSLKSVFDNDVQLMEAKEEVEKHNEAMKERKVQLQNDPQSTSLKIDVAELNQQKKELEETLSSHLVNYHALTNSMSFDTSDGDQWDFSIRAKIKAKKL
;
A
#
# COMPACT_ATOMS: atom_id res chain seq x y z
N MET A 1 -82.30 -33.81 63.66
CA MET A 1 -81.43 -34.94 63.24
C MET A 1 -81.29 -34.83 61.73
N ALA A 2 -80.04 -34.81 61.24
CA ALA A 2 -79.53 -35.14 59.88
C ALA A 2 -80.36 -34.62 58.68
N ASP A 3 -79.87 -33.80 57.75
CA ASP A 3 -78.70 -33.98 56.90
C ASP A 3 -78.54 -32.69 56.06
N ASP A 4 -77.32 -32.17 55.88
CA ASP A 4 -76.90 -31.58 54.60
C ASP A 4 -75.38 -31.34 54.60
N GLN A 5 -74.62 -32.45 54.69
CA GLN A 5 -73.23 -32.49 54.29
C GLN A 5 -73.17 -32.95 52.84
N LYS A 6 -73.11 -32.03 51.87
CA LYS A 6 -72.66 -32.28 50.50
C LYS A 6 -72.65 -30.96 49.74
N GLN A 7 -71.55 -30.20 49.73
CA GLN A 7 -71.16 -29.26 48.65
C GLN A 7 -69.81 -28.52 48.92
N ILE A 8 -68.84 -29.10 49.65
CA ILE A 8 -67.54 -28.42 49.88
C ILE A 8 -66.35 -29.21 49.28
N THR A 9 -66.52 -30.45 48.83
CA THR A 9 -65.39 -31.31 48.42
C THR A 9 -65.04 -31.27 46.93
N SER A 10 -65.67 -30.41 46.11
CA SER A 10 -65.48 -30.44 44.64
C SER A 10 -64.57 -29.32 44.12
N SER A 11 -64.60 -28.13 44.73
CA SER A 11 -63.76 -27.00 44.31
C SER A 11 -62.31 -27.13 44.78
N ASP A 12 -62.10 -27.69 45.98
CA ASP A 12 -60.76 -27.89 46.54
C ASP A 12 -60.03 -29.05 45.85
N ASP A 13 -60.75 -30.09 45.41
CA ASP A 13 -60.18 -31.19 44.62
C ASP A 13 -59.78 -30.73 43.21
N LEU A 14 -60.56 -29.85 42.58
CA LEU A 14 -60.22 -29.26 41.27
C LEU A 14 -59.02 -28.31 41.35
N ALA A 15 -58.88 -27.57 42.45
CA ALA A 15 -57.72 -26.71 42.68
C ALA A 15 -56.46 -27.51 43.02
N LEU A 16 -56.59 -28.61 43.77
CA LEU A 16 -55.49 -29.53 44.02
C LEU A 16 -55.06 -30.28 42.77
N ASP A 17 -56.01 -30.73 41.93
CA ASP A 17 -55.69 -31.45 40.71
C ASP A 17 -55.04 -30.54 39.65
N ALA A 18 -55.49 -29.28 39.55
CA ALA A 18 -54.83 -28.27 38.71
C ALA A 18 -53.42 -27.89 39.22
N LEU A 19 -53.20 -27.86 40.53
CA LEU A 19 -51.87 -27.62 41.12
C LEU A 19 -50.97 -28.88 41.01
N SER A 20 -51.56 -30.08 41.05
CA SER A 20 -50.86 -31.34 40.85
C SER A 20 -50.47 -31.56 39.38
N GLN A 21 -51.35 -31.19 38.43
CA GLN A 21 -51.03 -31.17 37.01
C GLN A 21 -50.00 -30.08 36.67
N ALA A 22 -50.10 -28.89 37.27
CA ALA A 22 -49.08 -27.84 37.12
C ALA A 22 -47.72 -28.22 37.74
N SER A 23 -47.68 -29.18 38.67
CA SER A 23 -46.44 -29.73 39.24
C SER A 23 -46.00 -31.04 38.57
N GLN A 24 -46.87 -31.72 37.82
CA GLN A 24 -46.54 -32.85 36.95
C GLN A 24 -46.11 -32.41 35.54
N GLU A 25 -46.46 -31.21 35.10
CA GLU A 25 -45.85 -30.51 33.96
C GLU A 25 -44.45 -29.94 34.30
N ALA A 26 -43.80 -30.46 35.35
CA ALA A 26 -42.42 -30.18 35.66
C ALA A 26 -41.48 -30.95 34.72
N ASP A 27 -41.42 -30.51 33.46
CA ASP A 27 -40.32 -30.78 32.53
C ASP A 27 -38.99 -30.09 32.98
N GLY A 28 -38.97 -29.58 34.22
CA GLY A 28 -37.87 -28.82 34.82
C GLY A 28 -36.65 -29.66 35.13
N ASP A 29 -36.77 -30.95 35.47
CA ASP A 29 -35.60 -31.78 35.79
C ASP A 29 -34.74 -32.10 34.54
N GLU A 30 -35.38 -32.32 33.38
CA GLU A 30 -34.66 -32.49 32.12
C GLU A 30 -34.04 -31.18 31.63
N GLU A 31 -34.74 -30.04 31.75
CA GLU A 31 -34.16 -28.74 31.40
C GLU A 31 -33.01 -28.34 32.33
N ILE A 32 -33.12 -28.60 33.63
CA ILE A 32 -32.06 -28.33 34.60
C ILE A 32 -30.83 -29.20 34.29
N SER A 33 -30.99 -30.48 33.96
CA SER A 33 -29.85 -31.35 33.60
C SER A 33 -29.17 -30.89 32.31
N LYS A 34 -29.94 -30.55 31.26
CA LYS A 34 -29.39 -30.04 29.99
C LYS A 34 -28.68 -28.69 30.19
N SER A 35 -29.22 -27.84 31.06
CA SER A 35 -28.60 -26.56 31.46
C SER A 35 -27.28 -26.78 32.21
N ASN A 36 -27.21 -27.78 33.08
CA ASN A 36 -25.99 -28.10 33.84
C ASN A 36 -24.88 -28.68 32.93
N GLU A 37 -25.22 -29.58 32.01
CA GLU A 37 -24.26 -30.09 31.00
C GLU A 37 -23.77 -28.96 30.08
N LEU A 38 -24.65 -28.04 29.69
CA LEU A 38 -24.27 -26.85 28.92
C LEU A 38 -23.35 -25.93 29.73
N ALA A 39 -23.61 -25.76 31.02
CA ALA A 39 -22.76 -24.96 31.91
C ALA A 39 -21.36 -25.59 32.08
N GLU A 40 -21.27 -26.91 32.20
CA GLU A 40 -20.00 -27.64 32.27
C GLU A 40 -19.19 -27.54 30.97
N THR A 41 -19.85 -27.70 29.82
CA THR A 41 -19.19 -27.54 28.51
C THR A 41 -18.73 -26.12 28.26
N LEU A 42 -19.51 -25.10 28.63
CA LEU A 42 -19.12 -23.70 28.56
C LEU A 42 -17.94 -23.39 29.48
N THR A 43 -17.92 -23.96 30.68
CA THR A 43 -16.81 -23.81 31.64
C THR A 43 -15.52 -24.45 31.10
N SER A 44 -15.62 -25.65 30.53
CA SER A 44 -14.52 -26.35 29.87
C SER A 44 -13.95 -25.54 28.69
N LEU A 45 -14.84 -25.04 27.83
CA LEU A 45 -14.46 -24.20 26.69
C LEU A 45 -13.79 -22.90 27.14
N SER A 46 -14.34 -22.23 28.16
CA SER A 46 -13.77 -21.01 28.74
C SER A 46 -12.34 -21.24 29.25
N ASN A 47 -12.11 -22.34 29.98
CA ASN A 47 -10.78 -22.71 30.46
C ASN A 47 -9.80 -22.99 29.32
N LEU A 48 -10.27 -23.62 28.23
CA LEU A 48 -9.45 -23.88 27.04
C LEU A 48 -9.10 -22.58 26.30
N ILE A 49 -10.08 -21.68 26.13
CA ILE A 49 -9.90 -20.36 25.55
C ILE A 49 -8.89 -19.57 26.37
N GLU A 50 -9.02 -19.56 27.70
CA GLU A 50 -8.11 -18.84 28.58
C GLU A 50 -6.69 -19.41 28.50
N LYS A 51 -6.53 -20.73 28.49
CA LYS A 51 -5.22 -21.39 28.30
C LYS A 51 -4.58 -20.95 26.98
N HIS A 52 -5.31 -20.99 25.87
CA HIS A 52 -4.80 -20.59 24.57
C HIS A 52 -4.53 -19.08 24.47
N ALA A 53 -5.35 -18.23 25.09
CA ALA A 53 -5.11 -16.78 25.13
C ALA A 53 -3.83 -16.44 25.90
N ARG A 54 -3.57 -17.11 27.03
CA ARG A 54 -2.33 -16.97 27.79
C ARG A 54 -1.12 -17.46 26.99
N GLU A 55 -1.26 -18.59 26.31
CA GLU A 55 -0.19 -19.15 25.47
C GLU A 55 0.14 -18.24 24.29
N LEU A 56 -0.88 -17.68 23.63
CA LEU A 56 -0.72 -16.71 22.55
C LEU A 56 0.04 -15.46 23.04
N THR A 57 -0.36 -14.93 24.20
CA THR A 57 0.30 -13.76 24.80
C THR A 57 1.78 -14.04 25.13
N ARG A 58 2.09 -15.25 25.62
CA ARG A 58 3.47 -15.69 25.86
C ARG A 58 4.26 -15.75 24.56
N ILE A 59 3.71 -16.39 23.53
CA ILE A 59 4.36 -16.53 22.22
C ILE A 59 4.61 -15.15 21.61
N ASP A 60 3.64 -14.23 21.67
CA ASP A 60 3.80 -12.86 21.17
C ASP A 60 4.91 -12.09 21.90
N GLY A 61 5.06 -12.29 23.21
CA GLY A 61 6.17 -11.75 24.01
C GLY A 61 7.51 -12.27 23.52
N GLU A 62 7.66 -13.60 23.43
CA GLU A 62 8.88 -14.25 22.94
C GLU A 62 9.23 -13.81 21.52
N LEU A 63 8.23 -13.66 20.64
CA LEU A 63 8.43 -13.25 19.26
C LEU A 63 8.97 -11.81 19.18
N LYS A 64 8.46 -10.89 20.02
CA LYS A 64 8.99 -9.52 20.12
C LYS A 64 10.44 -9.52 20.62
N GLU A 65 10.75 -10.29 21.66
CA GLU A 65 12.12 -10.40 22.19
C GLU A 65 13.09 -10.97 21.17
N LYS A 66 12.71 -12.03 20.45
CA LYS A 66 13.55 -12.63 19.40
C LYS A 66 13.75 -11.68 18.23
N ARG A 67 12.72 -10.93 17.82
CA ARG A 67 12.86 -9.88 16.79
C ARG A 67 13.83 -8.78 17.22
N GLN A 68 13.72 -8.31 18.47
CA GLN A 68 14.62 -7.31 19.01
C GLN A 68 16.06 -7.83 19.12
N SER A 69 16.22 -9.07 19.58
CA SER A 69 17.52 -9.73 19.66
C SER A 69 18.15 -9.85 18.27
N LEU A 70 17.37 -10.29 17.27
CA LEU A 70 17.82 -10.39 15.89
C LEU A 70 18.26 -9.02 15.34
N LYS A 71 17.45 -7.98 15.56
CA LYS A 71 17.81 -6.62 15.18
C LYS A 71 19.13 -6.17 15.85
N SER A 72 19.28 -6.44 17.14
CA SER A 72 20.50 -6.11 17.88
C SER A 72 21.73 -6.83 17.34
N VAL A 73 21.60 -8.06 16.81
CA VAL A 73 22.74 -8.76 16.18
C VAL A 73 23.24 -7.98 14.98
N PHE A 74 22.34 -7.51 14.11
CA PHE A 74 22.73 -6.72 12.94
C PHE A 74 23.21 -5.31 13.28
N ASP A 75 22.59 -4.67 14.27
CA ASP A 75 22.97 -3.31 14.68
C ASP A 75 24.36 -3.29 15.37
N ASN A 76 24.74 -4.37 16.04
CA ASN A 76 26.04 -4.50 16.72
C ASN A 76 27.10 -5.21 15.88
N ASP A 77 26.78 -5.63 14.65
CA ASP A 77 27.74 -6.28 13.79
C ASP A 77 28.75 -5.25 13.26
N VAL A 78 29.98 -5.34 13.78
CA VAL A 78 31.06 -4.39 13.48
C VAL A 78 31.41 -4.43 11.98
N GLN A 79 31.41 -5.60 11.35
CA GLN A 79 31.76 -5.73 9.94
C GLN A 79 30.72 -5.06 9.04
N LEU A 80 29.44 -5.21 9.36
CA LEU A 80 28.34 -4.57 8.65
C LEU A 80 28.38 -3.04 8.83
N MET A 81 28.70 -2.57 10.04
CA MET A 81 28.84 -1.14 10.33
C MET A 81 30.02 -0.54 9.55
N GLU A 82 31.19 -1.18 9.59
CA GLU A 82 32.38 -0.77 8.83
C GLU A 82 32.11 -0.75 7.32
N ALA A 83 31.44 -1.77 6.79
CA ALA A 83 31.07 -1.83 5.38
C ALA A 83 30.10 -0.70 4.99
N LYS A 84 29.14 -0.34 5.87
CA LYS A 84 28.24 0.79 5.65
C LYS A 84 29.00 2.11 5.64
N GLU A 85 29.90 2.32 6.60
CA GLU A 85 30.74 3.52 6.65
C GLU A 85 31.64 3.64 5.42
N GLU A 86 32.21 2.55 4.93
CA GLU A 86 33.05 2.55 3.74
C GLU A 86 32.24 2.91 2.48
N VAL A 87 31.02 2.39 2.36
CA VAL A 87 30.08 2.77 1.29
C VAL A 87 29.72 4.26 1.38
N GLU A 88 29.45 4.79 2.57
CA GLU A 88 29.18 6.22 2.74
C GLU A 88 30.38 7.07 2.35
N LYS A 89 31.60 6.74 2.81
CA LYS A 89 32.84 7.43 2.43
C LYS A 89 33.06 7.41 0.92
N HIS A 90 32.85 6.28 0.25
CA HIS A 90 32.98 6.20 -1.20
C HIS A 90 31.92 7.03 -1.94
N ASN A 91 30.69 7.07 -1.43
CA ASN A 91 29.63 7.89 -1.99
C ASN A 91 29.92 9.39 -1.84
N GLU A 92 30.45 9.81 -0.69
CA GLU A 92 30.88 11.19 -0.47
C GLU A 92 32.03 11.56 -1.41
N ALA A 93 33.08 10.74 -1.48
CA ALA A 93 34.20 10.95 -2.40
C ALA A 93 33.76 11.02 -3.87
N MET A 94 32.81 10.18 -4.29
CA MET A 94 32.23 10.23 -5.64
C MET A 94 31.51 11.57 -5.88
N LYS A 95 30.68 12.01 -4.92
CA LYS A 95 29.96 13.28 -5.02
C LYS A 95 30.91 14.46 -5.11
N GLU A 96 31.93 14.51 -4.24
CA GLU A 96 32.96 15.54 -4.27
C GLU A 96 33.69 15.56 -5.61
N ARG A 97 34.11 14.40 -6.11
CA ARG A 97 34.80 14.32 -7.40
C ARG A 97 33.90 14.76 -8.55
N LYS A 98 32.61 14.44 -8.50
CA LYS A 98 31.63 14.90 -9.50
C LYS A 98 31.47 16.42 -9.48
N VAL A 99 31.42 17.03 -8.30
CA VAL A 99 31.37 18.50 -8.15
C VAL A 99 32.66 19.14 -8.67
N GLN A 100 33.82 18.55 -8.35
CA GLN A 100 35.11 19.03 -8.88
C GLN A 100 35.14 18.97 -10.42
N LEU A 101 34.74 17.84 -11.02
CA LEU A 101 34.66 17.70 -12.48
C LEU A 101 33.62 18.64 -13.11
N GLN A 102 32.55 18.95 -12.40
CA GLN A 102 31.55 19.90 -12.87
C GLN A 102 32.09 21.34 -12.90
N ASN A 103 32.96 21.69 -11.96
CA ASN A 103 33.58 23.00 -11.81
C ASN A 103 34.95 23.10 -12.49
N ASP A 104 35.46 21.99 -13.02
CA ASP A 104 36.71 21.94 -13.76
C ASP A 104 36.63 22.88 -14.98
N PRO A 105 37.63 23.75 -15.22
CA PRO A 105 37.61 24.68 -16.33
C PRO A 105 37.38 24.01 -17.69
N GLN A 106 37.90 22.80 -17.91
CA GLN A 106 37.70 22.05 -19.16
C GLN A 106 36.24 21.59 -19.35
N SER A 107 35.58 21.17 -18.28
CA SER A 107 34.17 20.78 -18.30
C SER A 107 33.26 22.00 -18.48
N THR A 108 33.64 23.13 -17.88
CA THR A 108 32.92 24.40 -18.05
C THR A 108 33.08 24.95 -19.46
N SER A 109 34.29 24.92 -20.02
CA SER A 109 34.52 25.36 -21.41
C SER A 109 33.72 24.50 -22.39
N LEU A 110 33.75 23.17 -22.22
CA LEU A 110 32.99 22.27 -23.08
C LEU A 110 31.48 22.53 -23.02
N LYS A 111 30.94 22.88 -21.85
CA LYS A 111 29.52 23.26 -21.72
C LYS A 111 29.20 24.55 -22.47
N ILE A 112 30.10 25.53 -22.42
CA ILE A 112 29.96 26.79 -23.16
C ILE A 112 30.00 26.50 -24.66
N ASP A 113 30.97 25.71 -25.12
CA ASP A 113 31.10 25.33 -26.53
C ASP A 113 29.85 24.59 -27.03
N VAL A 114 29.32 23.65 -26.23
CA VAL A 114 28.08 22.94 -26.55
C VAL A 114 26.88 23.90 -26.60
N ALA A 115 26.80 24.86 -25.68
CA ALA A 115 25.72 25.86 -25.69
C ALA A 115 25.80 26.77 -26.92
N GLU A 116 27.01 27.21 -27.28
CA GLU A 116 27.26 28.03 -28.46
C GLU A 116 26.92 27.27 -29.75
N LEU A 117 27.38 26.03 -29.90
CA LEU A 117 27.06 25.20 -31.06
C LEU A 117 25.56 24.96 -31.20
N ASN A 118 24.82 24.80 -30.09
CA ASN A 118 23.37 24.67 -30.14
C ASN A 118 22.68 25.98 -30.57
N GLN A 119 23.21 27.12 -30.14
CA GLN A 119 22.70 28.43 -30.56
C GLN A 119 22.96 28.67 -32.05
N GLN A 120 24.20 28.43 -32.51
CA GLN A 120 24.59 28.53 -33.92
C GLN A 120 23.73 27.59 -34.79
N LYS A 121 23.51 26.35 -34.33
CA LYS A 121 22.63 25.39 -35.01
C LYS A 121 21.22 25.95 -35.16
N LYS A 122 20.64 26.51 -34.11
CA LYS A 122 19.27 27.07 -34.14
C LYS A 122 19.16 28.24 -35.12
N GLU A 123 20.14 29.13 -35.12
CA GLU A 123 20.18 30.28 -36.04
C GLU A 123 20.31 29.82 -37.51
N LEU A 124 21.13 28.80 -37.76
CA LEU A 124 21.24 28.16 -39.08
C LEU A 124 19.93 27.48 -39.49
N GLU A 125 19.26 26.77 -38.59
CA GLU A 125 17.96 26.14 -38.86
C GLU A 125 16.87 27.17 -39.18
N GLU A 126 16.82 28.30 -38.46
CA GLU A 126 15.88 29.39 -38.72
C GLU A 126 16.16 30.07 -40.07
N THR A 127 17.43 30.30 -40.38
CA THR A 127 17.88 30.86 -41.67
C THR A 127 17.56 29.91 -42.81
N LEU A 128 17.88 28.62 -42.66
CA LEU A 128 17.58 27.57 -43.63
C LEU A 128 16.08 27.44 -43.85
N SER A 129 15.28 27.40 -42.78
CA SER A 129 13.82 27.37 -42.88
C SER A 129 13.30 28.56 -43.68
N SER A 130 13.82 29.76 -43.42
CA SER A 130 13.44 30.98 -44.16
C SER A 130 13.78 30.86 -45.65
N HIS A 131 14.97 30.36 -45.98
CA HIS A 131 15.40 30.13 -47.35
C HIS A 131 14.57 29.04 -48.06
N LEU A 132 14.25 27.95 -47.38
CA LEU A 132 13.43 26.86 -47.92
C LEU A 132 11.99 27.32 -48.22
N VAL A 133 11.41 28.16 -47.36
CA VAL A 133 10.10 28.78 -47.64
C VAL A 133 10.16 29.68 -48.86
N ASN A 134 11.20 30.52 -48.97
CA ASN A 134 11.40 31.39 -50.13
C ASN A 134 11.63 30.58 -51.41
N TYR A 135 12.43 29.51 -51.35
CA TYR A 135 12.69 28.62 -52.48
C TYR A 135 11.41 27.96 -52.97
N HIS A 136 10.59 27.43 -52.06
CA HIS A 136 9.28 26.87 -52.39
C HIS A 136 8.35 27.93 -52.99
N ALA A 137 8.35 29.17 -52.48
CA ALA A 137 7.53 30.24 -53.04
C ALA A 137 7.91 30.60 -54.49
N LEU A 138 9.20 30.46 -54.86
CA LEU A 138 9.70 30.78 -56.20
C LEU A 138 9.57 29.60 -57.19
N THR A 139 9.82 28.38 -56.73
CA THR A 139 9.93 27.20 -57.60
C THR A 139 8.74 26.25 -57.50
N ASN A 140 7.92 26.40 -56.46
CA ASN A 140 6.85 25.47 -56.08
C ASN A 140 7.34 24.01 -55.91
N SER A 141 8.65 23.82 -55.71
CA SER A 141 9.29 22.54 -55.45
C SER A 141 9.58 22.37 -53.96
N MET A 142 9.38 21.15 -53.45
CA MET A 142 9.72 20.74 -52.08
C MET A 142 10.99 19.89 -52.02
N SER A 143 11.76 19.87 -53.11
CA SER A 143 13.06 19.20 -53.19
C SER A 143 14.10 20.12 -53.81
N PHE A 144 15.33 20.05 -53.32
CA PHE A 144 16.48 20.75 -53.92
C PHE A 144 17.67 19.80 -54.05
N ASP A 145 18.46 20.02 -55.10
CA ASP A 145 19.68 19.25 -55.34
C ASP A 145 20.86 19.90 -54.61
N THR A 146 21.66 19.07 -53.94
CA THR A 146 22.92 19.49 -53.32
C THR A 146 24.06 19.45 -54.32
N SER A 147 25.12 20.21 -54.05
CA SER A 147 26.33 20.22 -54.90
C SER A 147 26.98 18.85 -55.06
N ASP A 148 26.70 17.94 -54.14
CA ASP A 148 27.27 16.59 -54.09
C ASP A 148 26.45 15.59 -54.92
N GLY A 149 25.36 16.03 -55.55
CA GLY A 149 24.50 15.22 -56.40
C GLY A 149 23.35 14.53 -55.66
N ASP A 150 23.18 14.77 -54.35
CA ASP A 150 22.06 14.26 -53.58
C ASP A 150 20.86 15.20 -53.65
N GLN A 151 19.67 14.63 -53.83
CA GLN A 151 18.40 15.37 -53.76
C GLN A 151 17.85 15.32 -52.34
N TRP A 152 17.57 16.48 -51.75
CA TRP A 152 17.03 16.61 -50.40
C TRP A 152 15.58 17.10 -50.45
N ASP A 153 14.70 16.36 -49.78
CA ASP A 153 13.28 16.73 -49.65
C ASP A 153 13.04 17.47 -48.33
N PHE A 154 12.21 18.51 -48.37
CA PHE A 154 11.83 19.28 -47.19
C PHE A 154 10.31 19.50 -47.13
N SER A 155 9.75 19.67 -45.92
CA SER A 155 8.31 19.91 -45.72
C SER A 155 8.06 21.22 -44.98
N ILE A 156 7.17 22.06 -45.49
CA ILE A 156 6.74 23.29 -44.81
C ILE A 156 5.51 22.98 -43.96
N ARG A 157 5.64 23.01 -42.64
CA ARG A 157 4.52 22.80 -41.71
C ARG A 157 4.15 24.11 -41.00
N ALA A 158 3.05 24.73 -41.41
CA ALA A 158 2.42 25.81 -40.65
C ALA A 158 1.45 25.21 -39.61
N LYS A 159 1.52 25.67 -38.35
CA LYS A 159 0.57 25.29 -37.29
C LYS A 159 -0.16 26.54 -36.78
N ILE A 160 -1.49 26.48 -36.71
CA ILE A 160 -2.32 27.53 -36.11
C ILE A 160 -2.24 27.42 -34.58
N LYS A 161 -1.92 28.51 -33.89
CA LYS A 161 -2.02 28.58 -32.42
C LYS A 161 -3.47 28.87 -32.03
N ALA A 162 -3.99 28.15 -31.03
CA ALA A 162 -5.36 28.32 -30.54
C ALA A 162 -5.62 29.78 -30.12
N LYS A 163 -6.80 30.29 -30.48
CA LYS A 163 -7.27 31.63 -30.09
C LYS A 163 -7.35 31.68 -28.56
N LYS A 164 -6.57 32.55 -27.90
CA LYS A 164 -6.78 32.87 -26.49
C LYS A 164 -8.18 33.51 -26.39
N LEU A 165 -9.08 32.85 -25.67
CA LEU A 165 -10.33 33.41 -25.15
C LEU A 165 -10.01 34.39 -24.02
#